data_AF-A0A1H1EGZ5-F1
#
_entry.id   AF-A0A1H1EGZ5-F1
#
_cell.length_a   1.000
_cell.length_b   1.000
_cell.length_c   1.000
_cell.angle_alpha   90.00
_cell.angle_beta   90.00
_cell.angle_gamma   90.00
#
_symmetry.space_group_name_H-M   'P 1'
#
loop_
_entity.id
_entity.type
_entity.pdbx_description
1 polymer ?
#
loop_
_entity_poly.entity_id
_entity_poly.type
_entity_poly.pdbx_seq_one_letter_code
_entity_poly.pdbx_strand_id
1 'polypeptide(L)'
;MRILLHESTAGSVAGRAPEEDVVRADPVGQAEELFAGGVRAVVLSEPVRIGHGGDSDTTALSLLRELGAWGVPCSWWLHCANPHFDWHALSHLRPPEGVTGRGRGIDLTAWRESCFPCRCVQREGPGFIQIRDRRNGVMECYTVDDPELVQAARGLSNGADPETISAVARERFAANALLVRVGAFDWWAPARVRRWPVPAMVV
;
A
#
# COMPACT_ATOMS: atom_id res chain seq x y z
N MET A 1 3.36 16.32 -2.12
CA MET A 1 3.32 15.52 -0.89
C MET A 1 4.72 15.35 -0.30
N ARG A 2 4.95 15.91 0.89
CA ARG A 2 6.20 15.79 1.64
C ARG A 2 6.10 14.66 2.69
N ILE A 3 7.25 14.17 3.11
CA ILE A 3 7.45 13.08 4.06
C ILE A 3 8.35 13.58 5.19
N LEU A 4 7.98 13.33 6.44
CA LEU A 4 8.88 13.46 7.59
C LEU A 4 9.41 12.09 7.99
N LEU A 5 10.72 12.01 8.24
CA LEU A 5 11.43 10.77 8.54
C LEU A 5 11.82 10.70 10.02
N HIS A 6 11.65 9.52 10.64
CA HIS A 6 12.15 9.24 11.99
C HIS A 6 13.09 8.02 11.97
N GLU A 7 14.30 8.22 12.52
CA GLU A 7 15.28 7.17 12.81
C GLU A 7 14.97 6.51 14.16
N SER A 8 15.35 5.24 14.33
CA SER A 8 15.29 4.56 15.64
C SER A 8 16.68 4.52 16.27
N THR A 9 16.87 5.25 17.37
CA THR A 9 17.98 5.01 18.30
C THR A 9 17.44 4.29 19.53
N ALA A 10 17.72 2.99 19.63
CA ALA A 10 17.67 2.30 20.90
C ALA A 10 18.79 2.87 21.80
N GLY A 11 18.47 3.97 22.50
CA GLY A 11 19.38 4.70 23.37
C GLY A 11 19.21 6.20 23.22
N SER A 12 18.55 6.84 24.20
CA SER A 12 18.52 8.28 24.47
C SER A 12 18.23 9.20 23.26
N VAL A 13 16.96 9.56 23.06
CA VAL A 13 16.54 10.57 22.07
C VAL A 13 16.80 11.97 22.62
N ALA A 14 18.02 12.48 22.44
CA ALA A 14 18.21 13.90 22.25
C ALA A 14 17.76 14.21 20.81
N GLY A 15 16.70 15.01 20.67
CA GLY A 15 15.97 15.23 19.44
C GLY A 15 16.84 15.69 18.26
N ARG A 16 16.94 14.84 17.24
CA ARG A 16 17.31 15.25 15.89
C ARG A 16 16.04 15.70 15.16
N ALA A 17 16.09 16.83 14.46
CA ALA A 17 14.96 17.31 13.67
C ALA A 17 14.59 16.25 12.60
N PRO A 18 13.30 16.02 12.33
CA PRO A 18 12.89 15.13 11.24
C PRO A 18 13.44 15.67 9.91
N GLU A 19 14.03 14.80 9.10
CA GLU A 19 14.42 15.14 7.74
C GLU A 19 13.18 15.17 6.84
N GLU A 20 13.10 16.17 5.95
CA GLU A 20 12.04 16.30 4.95
C GLU A 20 12.47 15.66 3.63
N ASP A 21 11.61 14.82 3.05
CA ASP A 21 11.73 14.32 1.67
C ASP A 21 10.40 14.52 0.92
N VAL A 22 10.40 14.29 -0.39
CA VAL A 22 9.21 14.37 -1.25
C VAL A 22 8.86 12.98 -1.77
N VAL A 23 7.57 12.66 -1.90
CA VAL A 23 7.17 11.42 -2.59
C VAL A 23 7.63 11.46 -4.04
N ARG A 24 8.42 10.46 -4.44
CA ARG A 24 9.04 10.34 -5.76
C ARG A 24 8.19 9.48 -6.68
N ALA A 25 8.43 9.60 -7.99
CA ALA A 25 7.73 8.83 -9.01
C ALA A 25 7.99 7.31 -8.91
N ASP A 26 9.10 6.90 -8.30
CA ASP A 26 9.41 5.50 -7.97
C ASP A 26 9.21 5.23 -6.47
N PRO A 27 7.98 4.87 -6.05
CA PRO A 27 7.70 4.57 -4.64
C PRO A 27 8.36 3.26 -4.17
N VAL A 28 8.69 2.34 -5.08
CA VAL A 28 9.32 1.05 -4.74
C VAL A 28 10.77 1.27 -4.36
N GLY A 29 11.53 1.94 -5.24
CA GLY A 29 12.91 2.33 -4.97
C GLY A 29 13.01 3.26 -3.76
N GLN A 30 12.11 4.25 -3.65
CA GLN A 30 12.11 5.16 -2.50
C GLN A 30 11.92 4.43 -1.16
N ALA A 31 10.99 3.47 -1.07
CA ALA A 31 10.79 2.73 0.18
C ALA A 31 12.03 1.90 0.57
N GLU A 32 12.71 1.30 -0.41
CA GLU A 32 13.95 0.56 -0.21
C GLU A 32 15.08 1.48 0.27
N GLU A 33 15.28 2.63 -0.38
CA GLU A 33 16.29 3.63 0.00
C GLU A 33 16.06 4.15 1.42
N LEU A 34 14.82 4.53 1.77
CA LEU A 34 14.49 5.02 3.10
C LEU A 34 14.78 3.93 4.17
N PHE A 35 14.38 2.69 3.91
CA PHE A 35 14.62 1.60 4.85
C PHE A 35 16.12 1.31 5.01
N ALA A 36 16.87 1.25 3.91
CA ALA A 36 18.32 1.05 3.89
C ALA A 36 19.06 2.21 4.59
N GLY A 37 18.55 3.43 4.45
CA GLY A 37 19.02 4.64 5.13
C GLY A 37 18.70 4.70 6.63
N GLY A 38 18.01 3.69 7.19
CA GLY A 38 17.75 3.61 8.63
C GLY A 38 16.40 4.20 9.08
N VAL A 39 15.56 4.65 8.15
CA VAL A 39 14.21 5.16 8.47
C VAL A 39 13.35 4.03 9.04
N ARG A 40 12.69 4.29 10.17
CA ARG A 40 11.82 3.32 10.85
C ARG A 40 10.42 3.84 11.13
N ALA A 41 10.13 5.10 10.87
CA ALA A 41 8.77 5.60 10.77
C ALA A 41 8.70 6.76 9.78
N VAL A 42 7.54 6.90 9.15
CA VAL A 42 7.26 7.91 8.13
C VAL A 42 5.97 8.65 8.49
N VAL A 43 5.96 9.98 8.34
CA VAL A 43 4.74 10.78 8.40
C VAL A 43 4.52 11.46 7.05
N LEU A 44 3.36 11.26 6.44
CA LEU A 44 2.95 12.05 5.27
C LEU A 44 2.32 13.35 5.75
N SER A 45 2.97 14.47 5.41
CA SER A 45 2.56 15.78 5.93
C SER A 45 1.33 16.36 5.22
N GLU A 46 1.05 15.89 4.01
CA GLU A 46 -0.17 16.25 3.27
C GLU A 46 -1.13 15.06 3.23
N PRO A 47 -2.45 15.30 3.27
CA PRO A 47 -3.42 14.23 3.09
C PRO A 47 -3.28 13.56 1.71
N VAL A 48 -3.30 12.23 1.69
CA VAL A 48 -3.41 11.44 0.47
C VAL A 48 -4.81 11.64 -0.10
N ARG A 49 -4.90 12.07 -1.36
CA ARG A 49 -6.18 12.36 -2.01
C ARG A 49 -6.70 11.16 -2.79
N ILE A 50 -7.99 10.91 -2.62
CA ILE A 50 -8.78 9.99 -3.43
C ILE A 50 -9.97 10.78 -3.97
N GLY A 51 -9.86 11.23 -5.22
CA GLY A 51 -10.80 12.12 -5.87
C GLY A 51 -11.62 11.47 -6.98
N HIS A 52 -12.57 12.22 -7.54
CA HIS A 52 -13.13 11.91 -8.85
C HIS A 52 -12.33 12.68 -9.92
N GLY A 53 -11.86 12.01 -10.98
CA GLY A 53 -11.27 12.66 -12.15
C GLY A 53 -9.81 13.13 -12.02
N GLY A 54 -8.84 12.21 -12.06
CA GLY A 54 -7.41 12.55 -12.18
C GLY A 54 -6.70 12.94 -10.87
N ASP A 55 -7.44 13.30 -9.83
CA ASP A 55 -6.90 13.83 -8.56
C ASP A 55 -6.64 12.74 -7.49
N SER A 56 -6.16 11.56 -7.87
CA SER A 56 -5.80 10.50 -6.91
C SER A 56 -4.29 10.35 -6.76
N ASP A 57 -3.81 10.35 -5.53
CA ASP A 57 -2.39 10.21 -5.21
C ASP A 57 -1.97 8.73 -5.21
N THR A 58 -2.01 8.06 -6.37
CA THR A 58 -1.66 6.62 -6.47
C THR A 58 -0.20 6.34 -6.08
N THR A 59 0.71 7.27 -6.35
CA THR A 59 2.12 7.19 -5.92
C THR A 59 2.26 7.19 -4.40
N ALA A 60 1.45 8.00 -3.71
CA ALA A 60 1.39 8.03 -2.25
C ALA A 60 0.93 6.69 -1.67
N LEU A 61 -0.14 6.14 -2.25
CA LEU A 61 -0.68 4.84 -1.84
C LEU A 61 0.32 3.71 -2.09
N SER A 62 1.01 3.73 -3.23
CA SER A 62 2.09 2.80 -3.54
C SER A 62 3.23 2.92 -2.51
N LEU A 63 3.64 4.13 -2.14
CA LEU A 63 4.68 4.31 -1.12
C LEU A 63 4.24 3.76 0.25
N LEU A 64 3.00 4.04 0.68
CA LEU A 64 2.44 3.48 1.91
C LEU A 64 2.41 1.94 1.89
N ARG A 65 2.02 1.35 0.75
CA ARG A 65 2.02 -0.11 0.53
C ARG A 65 3.43 -0.68 0.67
N GLU A 66 4.42 -0.08 0.01
CA GLU A 66 5.81 -0.56 0.02
C GLU A 66 6.47 -0.38 1.39
N LEU A 67 6.28 0.77 2.06
CA LEU A 67 6.75 0.98 3.43
C LEU A 67 6.14 -0.04 4.39
N GLY A 68 4.84 -0.36 4.24
CA GLY A 68 4.18 -1.43 4.96
C GLY A 68 4.81 -2.81 4.71
N ALA A 69 5.25 -3.09 3.47
CA ALA A 69 5.93 -4.33 3.10
C ALA A 69 7.33 -4.48 3.71
N TRP A 70 7.99 -3.36 4.02
CA TRP A 70 9.23 -3.27 4.80
C TRP A 70 9.00 -3.25 6.32
N GLY A 71 7.75 -3.14 6.76
CA GLY A 71 7.38 -3.02 8.17
C GLY A 71 7.65 -1.62 8.75
N VAL A 72 7.73 -0.59 7.90
CA VAL A 72 7.88 0.81 8.32
C VAL A 72 6.49 1.40 8.62
N PRO A 73 6.15 1.70 9.90
CA PRO A 73 4.91 2.38 10.24
C PRO A 73 4.81 3.76 9.56
N CYS A 74 3.61 4.05 9.05
CA CYS A 74 3.29 5.33 8.41
C CYS A 74 2.13 6.02 9.14
N SER A 75 2.26 7.30 9.45
CA SER A 75 1.16 8.17 9.88
C SER A 75 0.75 9.06 8.71
N TRP A 76 -0.54 9.12 8.41
CA TRP A 76 -1.05 9.81 7.23
C TRP A 76 -2.52 10.17 7.39
N TRP A 77 -2.98 11.12 6.58
CA TRP A 77 -4.39 11.52 6.52
C TRP A 77 -4.97 11.17 5.15
N LEU A 78 -6.26 10.84 5.11
CA LEU A 78 -6.98 10.60 3.87
C LEU A 78 -7.91 11.78 3.57
N HIS A 79 -7.85 12.29 2.35
CA HIS A 79 -8.89 13.16 1.80
C HIS A 79 -9.68 12.40 0.74
N CYS A 80 -10.92 12.02 1.05
CA CYS A 80 -11.76 11.25 0.14
C CYS A 80 -12.91 12.12 -0.39
N ALA A 81 -12.89 12.46 -1.68
CA ALA A 81 -13.95 13.22 -2.32
C ALA A 81 -15.08 12.33 -2.88
N ASN A 82 -14.87 11.01 -2.97
CA ASN A 82 -15.86 10.05 -3.43
C ASN A 82 -16.71 9.53 -2.25
N PRO A 83 -18.02 9.85 -2.19
CA PRO A 83 -18.90 9.41 -1.10
C PRO A 83 -19.18 7.90 -1.10
N HIS A 84 -18.97 7.22 -2.23
CA HIS A 84 -19.20 5.79 -2.41
C HIS A 84 -17.90 4.97 -2.44
N PHE A 85 -16.79 5.56 -1.99
CA PHE A 85 -15.53 4.85 -1.93
C PHE A 85 -15.59 3.69 -0.93
N ASP A 86 -15.35 2.48 -1.42
CA ASP A 86 -15.21 1.30 -0.56
C ASP A 86 -13.81 1.29 0.08
N TRP A 87 -13.75 1.60 1.37
CA TRP A 87 -12.50 1.63 2.11
C TRP A 87 -11.89 0.25 2.34
N HIS A 88 -12.65 -0.84 2.19
CA HIS A 88 -12.11 -2.19 2.28
C HIS A 88 -10.99 -2.44 1.26
N ALA A 89 -11.07 -1.79 0.09
CA ALA A 89 -10.02 -1.82 -0.93
C ALA A 89 -8.64 -1.42 -0.38
N LEU A 90 -8.59 -0.48 0.56
CA LEU A 90 -7.36 0.02 1.19
C LEU A 90 -7.12 -0.52 2.60
N SER A 91 -8.03 -1.35 3.13
CA SER A 91 -7.98 -1.85 4.52
C SER A 91 -6.75 -2.70 4.89
N HIS A 92 -5.91 -3.03 3.90
CA HIS A 92 -4.62 -3.69 4.06
C HIS A 92 -3.47 -2.70 4.34
N LEU A 93 -3.65 -1.42 4.04
CA LEU A 93 -2.78 -0.34 4.48
C LEU A 93 -3.04 -0.05 5.95
N ARG A 94 -2.03 0.51 6.64
CA ARG A 94 -2.23 1.06 7.97
C ARG A 94 -3.33 2.13 7.91
N PRO A 95 -4.31 2.12 8.83
CA PRO A 95 -5.39 3.10 8.83
C PRO A 95 -4.84 4.52 8.92
N PRO A 96 -5.46 5.49 8.23
CA PRO A 96 -5.10 6.89 8.40
C PRO A 96 -5.47 7.39 9.80
N GLU A 97 -4.83 8.48 10.22
CA GLU A 97 -5.13 9.19 11.47
C GLU A 97 -6.53 9.78 11.46
N GLY A 98 -6.94 10.27 10.29
CA GLY A 98 -8.27 10.81 10.07
C GLY A 98 -8.62 10.87 8.58
N VAL A 99 -9.91 11.07 8.33
CA VAL A 99 -10.50 11.18 7.00
C VAL A 99 -11.19 12.53 6.90
N THR A 100 -10.93 13.25 5.81
CA THR A 100 -11.62 14.49 5.44
C THR A 100 -12.34 14.33 4.11
N GLY A 101 -13.24 15.26 3.78
CA GLY A 101 -13.96 15.28 2.51
C GLY A 101 -15.37 14.68 2.59
N ARG A 102 -15.81 14.05 1.50
CA ARG A 102 -17.17 13.50 1.31
C ARG A 102 -17.28 12.00 1.58
N GLY A 103 -16.18 11.30 1.86
CA GLY A 103 -16.14 9.87 2.19
C GLY A 103 -16.80 9.50 3.52
N ARG A 104 -18.10 9.80 3.68
CA ARG A 104 -18.86 9.59 4.93
C ARG A 104 -19.05 8.12 5.32
N GLY A 105 -18.85 7.20 4.38
CA GLY A 105 -18.94 5.75 4.62
C GLY A 105 -17.64 5.10 5.11
N ILE A 106 -16.57 5.86 5.31
CA ILE A 106 -15.29 5.30 5.77
C ILE A 106 -15.33 5.08 7.28
N ASP A 107 -15.38 3.81 7.68
CA ASP A 107 -15.35 3.42 9.09
C ASP A 107 -13.90 3.24 9.57
N LEU A 108 -13.35 4.31 10.15
CA LEU A 108 -11.99 4.32 10.70
C LEU A 108 -11.83 3.37 11.89
N THR A 109 -12.88 3.14 12.67
CA THR A 109 -12.83 2.24 13.82
C THR A 109 -12.70 0.81 13.32
N ALA A 110 -13.57 0.37 12.40
CA ALA A 110 -13.49 -0.95 11.80
C ALA A 110 -12.17 -1.18 11.04
N TRP A 111 -11.64 -0.16 10.35
CA TRP A 111 -10.33 -0.26 9.70
C TRP A 111 -9.22 -0.49 10.74
N ARG A 112 -9.20 0.25 11.85
CA ARG A 112 -8.22 0.06 12.93
C ARG A 112 -8.31 -1.32 13.57
N GLU A 113 -9.52 -1.77 13.89
CA GLU A 113 -9.76 -3.07 14.53
C GLU A 113 -9.37 -4.25 13.64
N SER A 114 -9.52 -4.11 12.32
CA SER A 114 -9.19 -5.15 11.35
C SER A 114 -7.77 -5.03 10.77
N CYS A 115 -7.00 -4.01 11.16
CA CYS A 115 -5.65 -3.79 10.64
C CYS A 115 -4.66 -4.80 11.21
N PHE A 116 -4.04 -5.60 10.34
CA PHE A 116 -2.91 -6.45 10.70
C PHE A 116 -1.91 -6.55 9.53
N PRO A 117 -0.63 -6.85 9.79
CA PRO A 117 0.37 -6.97 8.75
C PRO A 117 0.03 -8.07 7.73
N CYS A 118 0.42 -7.84 6.49
CA CYS A 118 0.25 -8.80 5.41
C CYS A 118 -1.22 -9.18 5.10
N ARG A 119 -2.16 -8.24 5.23
CA ARG A 119 -3.59 -8.48 4.94
C ARG A 119 -3.91 -8.68 3.46
N CYS A 120 -3.20 -8.00 2.55
CA CYS A 120 -3.25 -8.24 1.10
C CYS A 120 -1.81 -8.25 0.59
N VAL A 121 -1.29 -9.44 0.30
CA VAL A 121 0.13 -9.63 -0.02
C VAL A 121 0.35 -10.62 -1.14
N GLN A 122 1.43 -10.42 -1.86
CA GLN A 122 1.95 -11.39 -2.80
C GLN A 122 3.30 -11.96 -2.36
N ARG A 123 3.54 -13.20 -2.78
CA ARG A 123 4.82 -13.90 -2.66
C ARG A 123 5.17 -14.49 -4.00
N GLU A 124 6.44 -14.43 -4.33
CA GLU A 124 6.93 -14.95 -5.60
C GLU A 124 7.52 -16.35 -5.41
N GLY A 125 7.10 -17.25 -6.29
CA GLY A 125 7.72 -18.55 -6.48
C GLY A 125 8.35 -18.67 -7.87
N PRO A 126 9.07 -19.76 -8.14
CA PRO A 126 9.60 -20.03 -9.47
C PRO A 126 8.45 -20.23 -10.47
N GLY A 127 8.25 -19.26 -11.36
CA GLY A 127 7.22 -19.32 -12.40
C GLY A 127 5.79 -18.98 -11.96
N PHE A 128 5.54 -18.67 -10.69
CA PHE A 128 4.21 -18.31 -10.19
C PHE A 128 4.25 -17.22 -9.12
N ILE A 129 3.08 -16.63 -8.85
CA ILE A 129 2.84 -15.70 -7.73
C ILE A 129 1.69 -16.25 -6.89
N GLN A 130 1.86 -16.26 -5.58
CA GLN A 130 0.78 -16.51 -4.63
C GLN A 130 0.33 -15.20 -4.00
N ILE A 131 -0.95 -14.90 -4.11
CA ILE A 131 -1.57 -13.73 -3.49
C ILE A 131 -2.49 -14.21 -2.39
N ARG A 132 -2.36 -13.62 -1.21
CA ARG A 132 -3.22 -13.85 -0.05
C ARG A 132 -3.93 -12.56 0.27
N ASP A 133 -5.25 -12.60 0.29
CA ASP A 133 -6.09 -11.45 0.55
C ASP A 133 -7.11 -11.74 1.65
N ARG A 134 -7.18 -10.86 2.64
CA ARG A 134 -8.12 -10.91 3.77
C ARG A 134 -8.93 -9.62 3.91
N ARG A 135 -8.97 -8.77 2.89
CA ARG A 135 -9.74 -7.51 2.92
C ARG A 135 -11.24 -7.77 3.11
N ASN A 136 -11.76 -8.84 2.50
CA ASN A 136 -13.15 -9.26 2.57
C ASN A 136 -13.52 -10.03 3.86
N GLY A 137 -12.62 -10.11 4.85
CA GLY A 137 -12.85 -10.82 6.11
C GLY A 137 -12.62 -12.34 6.05
N VAL A 138 -12.61 -12.93 4.85
CA VAL A 138 -12.18 -14.31 4.59
C VAL A 138 -10.81 -14.32 3.91
N MET A 139 -10.03 -15.40 4.11
CA MET A 139 -8.77 -15.58 3.40
C MET A 139 -9.02 -16.13 1.99
N GLU A 140 -8.73 -15.33 0.99
CA GLU A 140 -8.66 -15.74 -0.41
C GLU A 140 -7.20 -15.96 -0.81
N CYS A 141 -6.94 -17.07 -1.48
CA CYS A 141 -5.62 -17.45 -1.97
C CYS A 141 -5.67 -17.63 -3.49
N TYR A 142 -4.96 -16.77 -4.21
CA TYR A 142 -4.84 -16.84 -5.66
C TYR A 142 -3.45 -17.35 -6.03
N THR A 143 -3.38 -18.39 -6.86
CA THR A 143 -2.14 -18.80 -7.53
C THR A 143 -2.20 -18.29 -8.96
N VAL A 144 -1.28 -17.42 -9.31
CA VAL A 144 -1.09 -16.90 -10.67
C VAL A 144 0.09 -17.64 -11.26
N ASP A 145 -0.15 -18.54 -12.21
CA ASP A 145 0.85 -19.38 -12.88
C ASP A 145 0.85 -19.22 -14.40
N ASP A 146 -0.17 -18.56 -14.95
CA ASP A 146 -0.16 -18.10 -16.34
C ASP A 146 0.99 -17.08 -16.57
N PRO A 147 1.88 -17.31 -17.54
CA PRO A 147 3.07 -16.47 -17.74
C PRO A 147 2.76 -14.99 -18.01
N GLU A 148 1.68 -14.67 -18.74
CA GLU A 148 1.29 -13.29 -19.04
C GLU A 148 0.81 -12.60 -17.77
N LEU A 149 -0.04 -13.26 -16.98
CA LEU A 149 -0.52 -12.72 -15.71
C LEU A 149 0.61 -12.59 -14.68
N VAL A 150 1.56 -13.54 -14.65
CA VAL A 150 2.74 -13.45 -13.78
C VAL A 150 3.59 -12.24 -14.16
N GLN A 151 3.85 -12.01 -15.45
CA GLN A 151 4.60 -10.84 -15.92
C GLN A 151 3.88 -9.53 -15.58
N ALA A 152 2.56 -9.46 -15.82
CA ALA A 152 1.75 -8.29 -15.49
C ALA A 152 1.78 -7.99 -14.00
N ALA A 153 1.54 -8.98 -13.13
CA ALA A 153 1.58 -8.82 -11.68
C ALA A 153 2.96 -8.37 -11.18
N ARG A 154 4.06 -8.91 -11.74
CA ARG A 154 5.43 -8.44 -11.42
C ARG A 154 5.64 -6.99 -11.83
N GLY A 155 5.20 -6.61 -13.04
CA GLY A 155 5.27 -5.23 -13.53
C GLY A 155 4.54 -4.27 -12.60
N LEU A 156 3.28 -4.55 -12.29
CA LEU A 156 2.45 -3.76 -11.38
C LEU A 156 3.06 -3.63 -9.98
N SER A 157 3.65 -4.71 -9.47
CA SER A 157 4.32 -4.71 -8.16
C SER A 157 5.57 -3.84 -8.14
N ASN A 158 6.24 -3.72 -9.28
CA ASN A 158 7.39 -2.83 -9.47
C ASN A 158 6.97 -1.41 -9.89
N GLY A 159 5.68 -1.07 -9.83
CA GLY A 159 5.18 0.29 -10.09
C GLY A 159 4.85 0.58 -11.56
N ALA A 160 4.75 -0.43 -12.43
CA ALA A 160 4.28 -0.22 -13.79
C ALA A 160 2.85 0.33 -13.78
N ASP A 161 2.55 1.21 -14.73
CA ASP A 161 1.21 1.74 -14.95
C ASP A 161 0.26 0.61 -15.39
N PRO A 162 -0.90 0.41 -14.73
CA PRO A 162 -1.89 -0.57 -15.15
C PRO A 162 -2.35 -0.45 -16.60
N GLU A 163 -2.29 0.73 -17.21
CA GLU A 163 -2.62 0.88 -18.63
C GLU A 163 -1.61 0.21 -19.59
N THR A 164 -0.42 -0.16 -19.09
CA THR A 164 0.62 -0.83 -19.89
C THR A 164 0.48 -2.35 -19.96
N ILE A 165 -0.41 -2.95 -19.17
CA ILE A 165 -0.71 -4.40 -19.22
C ILE A 165 -1.94 -4.69 -20.08
N SER A 166 -2.11 -5.94 -20.49
CA SER A 166 -3.23 -6.34 -21.35
C SER A 166 -4.59 -6.09 -20.69
N ALA A 167 -5.62 -5.81 -21.50
CA ALA A 167 -6.99 -5.62 -21.01
C ALA A 167 -7.51 -6.87 -20.29
N VAL A 168 -7.15 -8.06 -20.77
CA VAL A 168 -7.50 -9.34 -20.14
C VAL A 168 -6.88 -9.47 -18.75
N ALA A 169 -5.60 -9.09 -18.59
CA ALA A 169 -4.95 -9.08 -17.29
C ALA A 169 -5.61 -8.08 -16.33
N ARG A 170 -5.91 -6.86 -16.80
CA ARG A 170 -6.62 -5.85 -16.01
C ARG A 170 -7.98 -6.35 -15.54
N GLU A 171 -8.79 -6.90 -16.44
CA GLU A 171 -10.12 -7.43 -16.11
C GLU A 171 -10.03 -8.55 -15.06
N ARG A 172 -9.12 -9.50 -15.25
CA ARG A 172 -8.91 -10.60 -14.30
C ARG A 172 -8.46 -10.09 -12.93
N PHE A 173 -7.53 -9.15 -12.86
CA PHE A 173 -7.10 -8.61 -11.57
C PHE A 173 -8.17 -7.76 -10.90
N ALA A 174 -8.93 -6.97 -11.67
CA ALA A 174 -10.04 -6.18 -11.14
C ALA A 174 -11.18 -7.07 -10.61
N ALA A 175 -11.52 -8.16 -11.32
CA ALA A 175 -12.54 -9.12 -10.89
C ALA A 175 -12.23 -9.80 -9.55
N ASN A 176 -10.94 -9.87 -9.18
CA ASN A 176 -10.47 -10.42 -7.90
C ASN A 176 -10.07 -9.31 -6.90
N ALA A 177 -10.50 -8.06 -7.14
CA ALA A 177 -10.16 -6.87 -6.35
C ALA A 177 -8.65 -6.60 -6.17
N LEU A 178 -7.76 -7.22 -6.95
CA LEU A 178 -6.31 -7.04 -6.86
C LEU A 178 -5.86 -5.74 -7.52
N LEU A 179 -6.55 -5.37 -8.58
CA LEU A 179 -6.47 -4.06 -9.20
C LEU A 179 -7.69 -3.25 -8.76
N VAL A 180 -7.48 -2.24 -7.93
CA VAL A 180 -8.58 -1.46 -7.31
C VAL A 180 -8.70 -0.09 -7.95
N ARG A 181 -9.95 0.36 -8.11
CA ARG A 181 -10.24 1.70 -8.62
C ARG A 181 -10.10 2.74 -7.50
N VAL A 182 -9.13 3.63 -7.64
CA VAL A 182 -8.93 4.79 -6.75
C VAL A 182 -9.20 6.06 -7.57
N GLY A 183 -10.45 6.52 -7.52
CA GLY A 183 -10.89 7.63 -8.35
C GLY A 183 -10.96 7.25 -9.82
N ALA A 184 -10.15 7.89 -10.67
CA ALA A 184 -10.06 7.58 -12.10
C ALA A 184 -8.99 6.52 -12.44
N PHE A 185 -8.17 6.11 -11.47
CA PHE A 185 -7.01 5.25 -11.73
C PHE A 185 -7.22 3.86 -11.17
N ASP A 186 -6.69 2.88 -11.90
CA ASP A 186 -6.47 1.56 -11.37
C ASP A 186 -5.18 1.54 -10.54
N TRP A 187 -5.17 0.79 -9.44
CA TRP A 187 -4.04 0.72 -8.52
C TRP A 187 -3.85 -0.72 -8.03
N TRP A 188 -2.61 -1.20 -8.05
CA TRP A 188 -2.27 -2.54 -7.59
C TRP A 188 -2.24 -2.60 -6.06
N ALA A 189 -3.16 -3.36 -5.46
CA ALA A 189 -3.26 -3.46 -4.01
C ALA A 189 -2.25 -4.41 -3.34
N PRO A 190 -1.95 -5.61 -3.89
CA PRO A 190 -1.07 -6.57 -3.22
C PRO A 190 0.33 -6.02 -2.94
N ALA A 191 0.74 -6.04 -1.67
CA ALA A 191 2.09 -5.68 -1.27
C ALA A 191 3.05 -6.86 -1.46
N ARG A 192 4.23 -6.62 -2.04
CA ARG A 192 5.30 -7.63 -2.14
C ARG A 192 6.06 -7.68 -0.82
N VAL A 193 5.79 -8.67 0.02
CA VAL A 193 6.43 -8.78 1.35
C VAL A 193 7.95 -8.79 1.21
N ARG A 194 8.63 -7.75 1.71
CA ARG A 194 10.09 -7.62 1.68
C ARG A 194 10.71 -8.13 2.98
N ARG A 195 10.03 -7.88 4.11
CA ARG A 195 10.45 -8.35 5.43
C ARG A 195 9.28 -8.99 6.15
N TRP A 196 9.51 -10.15 6.76
CA TRP A 196 8.49 -10.77 7.58
C TRP A 196 8.33 -9.99 8.89
N PRO A 197 7.13 -9.47 9.22
CA PRO A 197 6.94 -8.56 10.36
C PRO A 197 6.81 -9.30 11.70
N VAL A 198 6.68 -10.63 11.68
CA VAL A 198 6.56 -11.47 12.88
C VAL A 198 7.81 -12.35 12.97
N PRO A 199 8.52 -12.42 14.11
CA PRO A 199 9.57 -13.41 14.28
C PRO A 199 9.03 -14.82 14.01
N ALA A 200 9.82 -15.71 13.41
CA ALA A 200 9.40 -17.07 13.08
C ALA A 200 9.00 -17.93 14.30
N MET A 201 9.17 -17.41 15.52
CA MET A 201 8.79 -18.06 16.76
C MET A 201 8.04 -17.08 17.66
N VAL A 202 6.72 -17.12 17.60
CA VAL A 202 5.86 -16.93 18.77
C VAL A 202 5.00 -18.19 18.79
N VAL A 203 5.40 -19.15 19.62
CA VAL A 203 4.62 -20.34 19.99
C VAL A 203 3.86 -19.99 21.26
#